data_AF-A0A4V5RJT6-F1
#
_entry.id   AF-A0A4V5RJT6-F1
#
_cell.length_a   1.000
_cell.length_b   1.000
_cell.length_c   1.000
_cell.angle_alpha   90.00
_cell.angle_beta   90.00
_cell.angle_gamma   90.00
#
_symmetry.space_group_name_H-M   'P 1'
#
loop_
_entity.id
_entity.type
_entity.pdbx_description
1 polymer ?
#
loop_
_entity_poly.entity_id
_entity_poly.type
_entity_poly.pdbx_seq_one_letter_code
_entity_poly.pdbx_strand_id
1 'polypeptide(L)'
;HYVPEPYRIRVIEPVKRTTEREREQALMKAGYNPFLLESDDVFIDLLTDSGTGAVTQAMQSAMLKGDESYSGSRSYRTLSQAVKSIFGYKFTIPTHQGRGAEQLYVPALINKCERDKGLERDKMAAFSNYFFDTTQGHTQ
;
A
#
# COMPACT_ATOMS: atom_id res chain seq x y z
N HIS A 1 -21.83 0.44 20.89
CA HIS A 1 -22.82 0.10 19.85
C HIS A 1 -22.10 -0.66 18.73
N TYR A 2 -22.55 -1.86 18.39
CA TYR A 2 -22.04 -2.62 17.25
C TYR A 2 -23.07 -2.54 16.13
N VAL A 3 -22.65 -2.08 14.95
CA VAL A 3 -23.51 -1.92 13.78
C VAL A 3 -23.25 -3.09 12.84
N PRO A 4 -24.28 -3.74 12.27
CA PRO A 4 -24.07 -4.80 11.29
C PRO A 4 -23.30 -4.29 10.07
N GLU A 5 -22.54 -5.16 9.43
CA GLU A 5 -21.76 -4.83 8.25
C GLU A 5 -22.68 -4.32 7.12
N PRO A 6 -22.38 -3.16 6.50
CA PRO A 6 -23.18 -2.62 5.40
C PRO A 6 -22.88 -3.31 4.06
N TYR A 7 -22.53 -4.60 4.10
CA TYR A 7 -22.20 -5.43 2.93
C TYR A 7 -22.53 -6.90 3.21
N ARG A 8 -22.53 -7.72 2.15
CA ARG A 8 -22.66 -9.17 2.24
C ARG A 8 -21.40 -9.83 1.69
N ILE A 9 -21.00 -10.94 2.31
CA ILE A 9 -19.87 -11.75 1.84
C ILE A 9 -20.24 -12.36 0.47
N ARG A 10 -19.35 -12.22 -0.51
CA ARG A 10 -19.57 -12.67 -1.90
C ARG A 10 -18.54 -13.71 -2.36
N VAL A 11 -17.27 -13.46 -2.06
CA VAL A 11 -16.13 -14.34 -2.34
C VAL A 11 -15.42 -14.59 -1.01
N ILE A 12 -14.98 -15.83 -0.77
CA ILE A 12 -14.25 -16.23 0.43
C ILE A 12 -12.90 -16.81 0.05
N GLU A 13 -11.92 -16.61 0.93
CA GLU A 13 -10.64 -17.31 0.92
C GLU A 13 -10.66 -18.35 2.05
N PRO A 14 -10.49 -19.65 1.74
CA PRO A 14 -10.38 -20.67 2.78
C PRO A 14 -9.12 -20.47 3.62
N VAL A 15 -9.27 -20.48 4.94
CA VAL A 15 -8.14 -20.42 5.89
C VAL A 15 -7.96 -21.75 6.61
N LYS A 16 -6.71 -22.19 6.77
CA LYS A 16 -6.37 -23.44 7.47
C LYS A 16 -6.50 -23.25 8.98
N ARG A 17 -7.15 -24.20 9.66
CA ARG A 17 -7.10 -24.28 11.12
C ARG A 17 -5.84 -25.02 11.54
N THR A 18 -5.03 -24.40 12.38
CA THR A 18 -3.85 -25.01 12.98
C THR A 18 -4.15 -25.48 14.40
N THR A 19 -3.45 -26.53 14.81
CA THR A 19 -3.35 -26.96 16.21
C THR A 19 -2.32 -26.10 16.94
N GLU A 20 -2.38 -26.10 18.27
CA GLU A 20 -1.39 -25.41 19.10
C GLU A 20 0.04 -25.90 18.83
N ARG A 21 0.24 -27.21 18.74
CA ARG A 21 1.53 -27.83 18.43
C ARG A 21 2.10 -27.39 17.07
N GLU A 22 1.25 -27.28 16.04
CA GLU A 22 1.70 -26.77 14.73
C GLU A 22 2.15 -25.31 14.83
N ARG A 23 1.43 -24.47 15.57
CA ARG A 23 1.82 -23.07 15.77
C ARG A 23 3.12 -22.94 16.57
N GLU A 24 3.32 -23.74 17.61
CA GLU A 24 4.58 -23.75 18.37
C GLU A 24 5.78 -24.11 17.47
N GLN A 25 5.62 -25.12 16.61
CA GLN A 25 6.67 -25.53 15.67
C GLN A 25 6.94 -24.46 14.62
N ALA A 26 5.89 -23.81 14.09
CA ALA A 26 6.03 -22.71 13.14
C ALA A 26 6.76 -21.51 13.77
N LEU A 27 6.40 -21.14 15.00
CA LEU A 27 7.06 -20.06 15.74
C LEU A 27 8.53 -20.37 16.03
N MET A 28 8.85 -21.59 16.45
CA MET A 28 10.25 -22.02 16.64
C MET A 28 11.05 -21.95 15.33
N LYS A 29 10.49 -22.45 14.23
CA LYS A 29 11.11 -22.40 12.91
C LYS A 29 11.34 -20.97 12.42
N ALA A 30 10.39 -20.07 12.69
CA ALA A 30 10.47 -18.64 12.39
C ALA A 30 11.39 -17.85 13.34
N GLY A 31 12.05 -18.50 14.30
CA GLY A 31 12.90 -17.82 15.28
C GLY A 31 12.12 -16.86 16.18
N TYR A 32 10.85 -17.17 16.46
CA TYR A 32 9.90 -16.33 17.20
C TYR A 32 9.67 -14.94 16.60
N ASN A 33 9.96 -14.76 15.31
CA ASN A 33 9.63 -13.55 14.57
C ASN A 33 8.40 -13.80 13.67
N PRO A 34 7.23 -13.23 13.98
CA PRO A 34 6.01 -13.42 13.18
C PRO A 34 6.13 -12.96 11.71
N PHE A 35 7.04 -12.04 11.39
CA PHE A 35 7.31 -11.65 10.00
C PHE A 35 7.86 -12.78 9.13
N LEU A 36 8.36 -13.85 9.75
CA LEU A 36 8.94 -15.01 9.07
C LEU A 36 7.98 -16.22 9.10
N LEU A 37 6.75 -16.05 9.58
CA LEU A 37 5.74 -17.10 9.49
C LEU A 37 5.24 -17.25 8.05
N GLU A 38 5.03 -18.49 7.63
CA GLU A 38 4.30 -18.78 6.40
C GLU A 38 2.83 -18.45 6.60
N SER A 39 2.17 -17.87 5.60
CA SER A 39 0.75 -17.47 5.68
C SER A 39 -0.18 -18.64 6.00
N ASP A 40 0.15 -19.84 5.52
CA ASP A 40 -0.63 -21.06 5.76
C ASP A 40 -0.67 -21.49 7.24
N ASP A 41 0.26 -20.99 8.06
CA ASP A 41 0.30 -21.24 9.50
C ASP A 41 -0.43 -20.15 10.32
N VAL A 42 -0.94 -19.11 9.65
CA VAL A 42 -1.65 -17.98 10.25
C VAL A 42 -3.16 -18.09 10.00
N PHE A 43 -3.94 -18.15 11.08
CA PHE A 43 -5.41 -18.27 10.97
C PHE A 43 -6.12 -16.92 10.78
N ILE A 44 -5.65 -15.88 11.50
CA ILE A 44 -6.11 -14.50 11.37
C ILE A 44 -4.86 -13.64 11.27
N ASP A 45 -4.62 -13.06 10.11
CA ASP A 45 -3.48 -12.18 9.88
C ASP A 45 -3.86 -10.73 10.20
N LEU A 46 -3.19 -10.17 11.21
CA LEU A 46 -3.33 -8.78 11.66
C LEU A 46 -2.00 -8.02 11.54
N LEU A 47 -1.06 -8.52 10.72
CA LEU A 47 0.28 -7.94 10.59
C LEU A 47 0.23 -6.54 9.95
N THR A 48 -0.64 -6.34 8.95
CA THR A 48 -0.80 -5.07 8.26
C THR A 48 -2.17 -4.92 7.60
N ASP A 49 -2.64 -3.68 7.46
CA ASP A 49 -3.77 -3.27 6.63
C ASP A 49 -3.35 -2.90 5.19
N SER A 50 -2.05 -2.91 4.89
CA SER A 50 -1.51 -2.54 3.59
C SER A 50 -1.66 -3.65 2.56
N GLY A 51 -2.64 -3.52 1.66
CA GLY A 51 -2.83 -4.44 0.53
C GLY A 51 -3.59 -5.73 0.89
N THR A 52 -4.05 -5.87 2.14
CA THR A 52 -4.79 -7.03 2.66
C THR A 52 -6.31 -6.83 2.65
N GLY A 53 -6.79 -5.70 2.13
CA GLY A 53 -8.21 -5.38 2.08
C GLY A 53 -9.00 -6.22 1.06
N ALA A 54 -10.22 -6.63 1.44
CA ALA A 54 -11.15 -7.28 0.53
C ALA A 54 -11.68 -6.28 -0.52
N VAL A 55 -11.75 -6.72 -1.78
CA VAL A 55 -12.25 -5.90 -2.90
C VAL A 55 -13.71 -6.19 -3.23
N THR A 56 -14.43 -5.18 -3.73
CA THR A 56 -15.84 -5.34 -4.12
C THR A 56 -15.98 -6.10 -5.45
N GLN A 57 -17.18 -6.63 -5.74
CA GLN A 57 -17.50 -7.21 -7.05
C GLN A 57 -17.30 -6.22 -8.21
N ALA A 58 -17.50 -4.92 -7.98
CA ALA A 58 -17.27 -3.88 -8.99
C ALA A 58 -15.78 -3.71 -9.29
N MET A 59 -14.94 -3.76 -8.26
CA MET A 59 -13.48 -3.74 -8.42
C MET A 59 -12.99 -4.98 -9.16
N GLN A 60 -13.50 -6.17 -8.83
CA GLN A 60 -13.20 -7.41 -9.57
C GLN A 60 -13.59 -7.31 -11.04
N SER A 61 -14.78 -6.78 -11.35
CA SER A 61 -15.20 -6.55 -12.74
C SER A 61 -14.33 -5.53 -13.46
N ALA A 62 -13.90 -4.47 -12.77
CA ALA A 62 -13.01 -3.47 -13.35
C ALA A 62 -11.63 -4.05 -13.70
N MET A 63 -11.08 -4.91 -12.84
CA MET A 63 -9.82 -5.63 -13.12
C MET A 63 -9.92 -6.47 -14.40
N LEU A 64 -11.02 -7.21 -14.58
CA LEU A 64 -11.25 -8.02 -15.80
C LEU A 64 -11.45 -7.19 -17.08
N LYS A 65 -11.78 -5.90 -16.95
CA LYS A 65 -11.96 -4.95 -18.07
C LYS A 65 -10.73 -4.06 -18.28
N GLY A 66 -9.61 -4.36 -17.61
CA GLY A 66 -8.39 -3.57 -17.63
C GLY A 66 -7.92 -3.24 -19.05
N ASP A 67 -7.57 -1.98 -19.27
CA ASP A 67 -6.93 -1.53 -20.50
C ASP A 67 -5.40 -1.51 -20.31
N GLU A 68 -4.75 -2.57 -20.78
CA GLU A 68 -3.30 -2.82 -20.68
C GLU A 68 -2.47 -2.07 -21.73
N SER A 69 -3.03 -1.05 -22.38
CA SER A 69 -2.31 -0.22 -23.34
C SER A 69 -1.14 0.52 -22.68
N TYR A 70 0.05 0.42 -23.26
CA TYR A 70 1.27 1.06 -22.75
C TYR A 70 1.17 2.59 -22.63
N SER A 71 0.41 3.24 -23.51
CA SER A 71 0.16 4.68 -23.48
C SER A 71 -1.31 4.96 -23.76
N GLY A 72 -1.87 5.96 -23.08
CA GLY A 72 -3.24 6.40 -23.30
C GLY A 72 -4.33 5.50 -22.72
N SER A 73 -3.99 4.60 -21.78
CA SER A 73 -4.93 3.68 -21.12
C SER A 73 -6.18 4.38 -20.58
N ARG A 74 -7.35 3.77 -20.84
CA ARG A 74 -8.65 4.19 -20.26
C ARG A 74 -8.67 4.05 -18.73
N SER A 75 -7.93 3.08 -18.19
CA SER A 75 -7.79 2.88 -16.74
C SER A 75 -7.13 4.10 -16.08
N TYR A 76 -6.06 4.65 -16.69
CA TYR A 76 -5.41 5.86 -16.20
C TYR A 76 -6.35 7.07 -16.20
N ARG A 77 -7.15 7.25 -17.27
CA ARG A 77 -8.13 8.36 -17.33
C ARG A 77 -9.18 8.25 -16.23
N THR A 78 -9.64 7.04 -15.94
CA THR A 78 -10.59 6.78 -14.85
C THR A 78 -9.96 7.13 -13.50
N LEU A 79 -8.72 6.71 -13.25
CA LEU A 79 -7.98 7.02 -12.03
C LEU A 79 -7.76 8.54 -11.87
N SER A 80 -7.28 9.24 -12.90
CA SER A 80 -7.01 10.68 -12.81
C SER A 80 -8.27 11.51 -12.62
N GLN A 81 -9.39 11.08 -13.22
CA GLN A 81 -10.71 11.70 -12.96
C GLN A 81 -11.16 11.50 -11.52
N ALA A 82 -10.99 10.30 -10.95
CA ALA A 82 -11.32 10.04 -9.55
C ALA A 82 -10.44 10.85 -8.59
N VAL A 83 -9.13 10.94 -8.86
CA VAL A 83 -8.21 11.79 -8.08
C VAL A 83 -8.66 13.26 -8.12
N LYS A 84 -9.02 13.76 -9.30
CA LYS A 84 -9.53 15.12 -9.45
C LYS A 84 -10.87 15.34 -8.73
N SER A 85 -11.80 14.38 -8.79
CA SER A 85 -13.12 14.53 -8.15
C SER A 85 -13.07 14.46 -6.63
N ILE A 86 -12.20 13.61 -6.07
CA ILE A 86 -12.06 13.41 -4.62
C ILE A 86 -11.16 14.47 -4.00
N PHE A 87 -10.00 14.73 -4.60
CA PHE A 87 -8.96 15.60 -4.00
C PHE A 87 -8.83 16.97 -4.66
N GLY A 88 -9.45 17.20 -5.82
CA GLY A 88 -9.33 18.47 -6.56
C GLY A 88 -8.00 18.67 -7.28
N TYR A 89 -7.11 17.67 -7.29
CA TYR A 89 -5.78 17.80 -7.91
C TYR A 89 -5.85 17.81 -9.44
N LYS A 90 -5.13 18.77 -10.04
CA LYS A 90 -5.08 18.96 -11.50
C LYS A 90 -4.27 17.89 -12.22
N PHE A 91 -3.24 17.35 -11.57
CA PHE A 91 -2.28 16.42 -12.17
C PHE A 91 -2.22 15.14 -11.33
N THR A 92 -2.03 14.01 -12.00
CA THR A 92 -1.94 12.68 -11.38
C THR A 92 -0.79 11.91 -12.04
N ILE A 93 0.12 11.39 -11.23
CA ILE A 93 1.17 10.46 -11.67
C ILE A 93 0.95 9.15 -10.89
N PRO A 94 0.49 8.07 -11.55
CA PRO A 94 0.31 6.80 -10.87
C PRO A 94 1.66 6.17 -10.55
N THR A 95 1.74 5.53 -9.39
CA THR A 95 2.87 4.70 -8.96
C THR A 95 2.34 3.35 -8.49
N HIS A 96 3.23 2.35 -8.40
CA HIS A 96 2.82 1.01 -7.97
C HIS A 96 2.30 0.99 -6.52
N GLN A 97 2.85 1.86 -5.65
CA GLN A 97 2.38 2.07 -4.27
C GLN A 97 2.92 3.40 -3.71
N GLY A 98 2.60 3.70 -2.43
CA GLY A 98 2.99 4.94 -1.75
C GLY A 98 4.50 5.22 -1.79
N ARG A 99 5.34 4.22 -1.51
CA ARG A 99 6.80 4.38 -1.55
C ARG A 99 7.35 4.76 -2.93
N GLY A 100 6.74 4.24 -4.00
CA GLY A 100 7.08 4.66 -5.37
C GLY A 100 6.73 6.12 -5.64
N ALA A 101 5.69 6.67 -5.02
CA ALA A 101 5.37 8.09 -5.12
C ALA A 101 6.40 8.94 -4.37
N GLU A 102 6.78 8.53 -3.16
CA GLU A 102 7.80 9.22 -2.34
C GLU A 102 9.14 9.33 -3.05
N GLN A 103 9.57 8.26 -3.73
CA GLN A 103 10.79 8.26 -4.55
C GLN A 103 10.78 9.32 -5.66
N LEU A 104 9.60 9.66 -6.19
CA LEU A 104 9.46 10.68 -7.23
C LEU A 104 9.37 12.08 -6.63
N TYR A 105 8.47 12.27 -5.66
CA TYR A 105 8.11 13.62 -5.24
C TYR A 105 9.08 14.20 -4.19
N VAL A 106 9.65 13.39 -3.29
CA VAL A 106 10.51 13.92 -2.22
C VAL A 106 11.78 14.56 -2.79
N PRO A 107 12.56 13.89 -3.67
CA PRO A 107 13.73 14.52 -4.28
C PRO A 107 13.36 15.72 -5.15
N ALA A 108 12.23 15.66 -5.86
CA ALA A 108 11.74 16.78 -6.68
C ALA A 108 11.44 18.02 -5.84
N LEU A 109 10.84 17.85 -4.65
CA LEU A 109 10.56 18.93 -3.71
C LEU A 109 11.84 19.49 -3.08
N ILE A 110 12.76 18.64 -2.65
CA ILE A 110 14.07 19.06 -2.09
C ILE A 110 14.83 19.89 -3.13
N ASN A 111 14.97 19.36 -4.36
CA ASN A 111 15.65 20.05 -5.45
C ASN A 111 14.97 21.37 -5.81
N LYS A 112 13.64 21.45 -5.71
CA LYS A 112 12.91 22.71 -5.91
C LYS A 112 13.19 23.70 -4.78
N CYS A 113 13.21 23.26 -3.53
CA CYS A 113 13.49 24.11 -2.38
C CYS A 113 14.91 24.69 -2.45
N GLU A 114 15.90 23.84 -2.73
CA GLU A 114 17.31 24.25 -2.88
C GLU A 114 17.49 25.29 -3.98
N ARG A 115 16.86 25.09 -5.14
CA ARG A 115 16.90 26.08 -6.23
C ARG A 115 16.18 27.38 -5.92
N ASP A 116 15.00 27.33 -5.30
CA ASP A 116 14.12 28.49 -5.17
C ASP A 116 14.39 29.32 -3.91
N LYS A 117 14.90 28.69 -2.84
CA LYS A 117 15.04 29.32 -1.51
C LYS A 117 16.45 29.19 -0.93
N GLY A 118 17.33 28.41 -1.56
CA GLY A 118 18.53 27.90 -0.92
C GLY A 118 18.18 26.80 0.09
N LEU A 119 19.11 25.88 0.31
CA LEU A 119 18.95 24.79 1.28
C LEU A 119 20.30 24.46 1.91
N GLU A 120 20.39 24.66 3.22
CA GLU A 120 21.49 24.14 4.03
C GLU A 120 21.17 22.68 4.38
N ARG A 121 21.76 21.75 3.63
CA ARG A 121 21.44 20.31 3.71
C ARG A 121 21.67 19.71 5.10
N ASP A 122 22.64 20.24 5.84
CA ASP A 122 22.95 19.89 7.23
C ASP A 122 21.85 20.31 8.22
N LYS A 123 20.97 21.22 7.84
CA LYS A 123 19.83 21.70 8.64
C LYS A 123 18.47 21.31 8.06
N MET A 124 18.46 20.49 7.00
CA MET A 124 17.22 20.06 6.36
C MET A 124 16.45 19.10 7.25
N ALA A 125 15.14 19.34 7.39
CA ALA A 125 14.20 18.37 7.95
C ALA A 125 13.18 17.98 6.86
N ALA A 126 12.89 16.69 6.76
CA ALA A 126 11.88 16.14 5.86
C ALA A 126 10.89 15.29 6.65
N PHE A 127 9.60 15.47 6.37
CA PHE A 127 8.57 14.57 6.88
C PHE A 127 8.65 13.27 6.07
N SER A 128 8.98 12.16 6.72
CA SER A 128 8.98 10.83 6.11
C SER A 128 8.01 9.92 6.84
N ASN A 129 7.54 8.90 6.13
CA ASN A 129 6.78 7.81 6.70
C ASN A 129 7.69 6.78 7.38
N TYR A 130 8.65 7.25 8.19
CA TYR A 130 9.78 6.46 8.71
C TYR A 130 9.36 5.13 9.36
N PHE A 131 8.21 5.12 10.03
CA PHE A 131 7.68 3.92 10.71
C PHE A 131 7.31 2.77 9.75
N PHE A 132 7.07 3.09 8.47
CA PHE A 132 6.77 2.12 7.40
C PHE A 132 7.87 2.08 6.33
N ASP A 133 8.99 2.76 6.56
CA ASP A 133 10.15 2.72 5.66
C ASP A 133 10.93 1.42 5.91
N THR A 134 10.73 0.42 5.04
CA THR A 134 11.47 -0.85 5.09
C THR A 134 12.85 -0.79 4.42
N THR A 135 13.21 0.35 3.78
CA THR A 135 14.57 0.58 3.23
C THR A 135 15.10 1.98 3.59
N GLN A 136 15.34 2.87 2.62
CA GLN A 136 15.77 4.25 2.84
C GLN A 136 14.56 5.19 2.83
N GLY A 137 14.43 6.06 3.83
CA GLY A 137 13.59 7.25 3.70
C GLY A 137 14.13 8.06 2.53
N HIS A 138 13.34 8.27 1.48
CA HIS A 138 13.74 8.87 0.20
C HIS A 138 14.08 10.38 0.29
N THR A 139 14.64 10.78 1.42
CA THR A 139 14.94 12.13 1.90
C THR A 139 16.43 12.45 1.86
N GLN A 140 17.26 11.56 1.30
CA GLN A 140 18.72 11.74 1.18
C GLN A 140 19.09 12.55 -0.07
#